data_AF-X6FR05-F1
#
_entry.id   AF-X6FR05-F1
#
_cell.length_a   1.000
_cell.length_b   1.000
_cell.length_c   1.000
_cell.angle_alpha   90.00
_cell.angle_beta   90.00
_cell.angle_gamma   90.00
#
_symmetry.space_group_name_H-M   'P 1'
#
loop_
_entity.id
_entity.type
_entity.pdbx_description
1 polymer ?
#
loop_
_entity_poly.entity_id
_entity_poly.type
_entity_poly.pdbx_seq_one_letter_code
_entity_poly.pdbx_strand_id
1 'polypeptide(L)'
;MPWHHDGSAITTPVNVASRKTYRGVNVITLWAAAHAAGYPAGIWGTYRQWQEIGAQVRKGERGHLVVFWKMSDRDSGAERQEGADDHDEPARGMFARGYTVFNCTQVDGYTPPTVPVLPEAERIERAERFCAALSIDIRHGGSRACYIPSRDHVQMPEFACFRDAVAYYAVLLHDAGTLLAPGTASAAISPGGSARPPTQWRNARSSFSAP
;
A
#
# COMPACT_ATOMS: atom_id res chain seq x y z
N MET A 1 -14.78 -0.77 -5.60
CA MET A 1 -13.66 0.18 -5.45
C MET A 1 -12.57 -0.44 -4.58
N PRO A 2 -11.27 -0.18 -4.82
CA PRO A 2 -10.15 -0.87 -4.17
C PRO A 2 -10.05 -0.65 -2.66
N TRP A 3 -10.82 0.28 -2.08
CA TRP A 3 -10.94 0.51 -0.63
C TRP A 3 -12.15 -0.18 0.02
N HIS A 4 -13.03 -0.82 -0.77
CA HIS A 4 -14.12 -1.66 -0.27
C HIS A 4 -13.80 -3.12 -0.61
N HIS A 5 -13.00 -3.76 0.23
CA HIS A 5 -12.73 -5.18 0.17
C HIS A 5 -12.56 -5.74 1.58
N ASP A 6 -12.80 -7.03 1.73
CA ASP A 6 -12.78 -7.83 2.96
C ASP A 6 -11.38 -8.20 3.47
N GLY A 7 -10.34 -7.49 3.01
CA GLY A 7 -8.94 -7.88 3.24
C GLY A 7 -8.35 -8.82 2.19
N SER A 8 -9.09 -9.15 1.13
CA SER A 8 -8.58 -9.92 -0.02
C SER A 8 -7.50 -9.18 -0.84
N ALA A 9 -6.67 -9.96 -1.54
CA ALA A 9 -5.42 -9.62 -2.22
C ALA A 9 -5.50 -8.61 -3.40
N ILE A 10 -6.56 -7.81 -3.47
CA ILE A 10 -6.74 -6.74 -4.47
C ILE A 10 -6.02 -5.44 -4.03
N THR A 11 -5.63 -5.35 -2.75
CA THR A 11 -5.14 -4.11 -2.12
C THR A 11 -3.91 -3.52 -2.78
N THR A 12 -3.07 -4.34 -3.41
CA THR A 12 -1.87 -3.84 -4.03
C THR A 12 -1.52 -4.72 -5.22
N PRO A 13 -1.62 -4.22 -6.46
CA PRO A 13 -1.18 -4.97 -7.61
C PRO A 13 0.27 -5.37 -7.41
N VAL A 14 0.57 -6.66 -7.60
CA VAL A 14 1.92 -7.23 -7.45
C VAL A 14 2.39 -7.80 -8.77
N ASN A 15 3.68 -7.67 -9.03
CA ASN A 15 4.30 -8.29 -10.18
C ASN A 15 4.62 -9.77 -9.89
N VAL A 16 4.26 -10.67 -10.79
CA VAL A 16 4.39 -12.12 -10.58
C VAL A 16 5.85 -12.57 -10.47
N ALA A 17 6.76 -12.01 -11.28
CA ALA A 17 8.15 -12.42 -11.31
C ALA A 17 8.95 -11.85 -10.13
N SER A 18 8.82 -10.54 -9.88
CA SER A 18 9.58 -9.86 -8.83
C SER A 18 8.94 -9.93 -7.44
N ARG A 19 7.66 -10.32 -7.33
CA ARG A 19 6.82 -10.25 -6.11
C ARG A 19 6.69 -8.84 -5.52
N LYS A 20 7.19 -7.81 -6.22
CA LYS A 20 7.14 -6.41 -5.78
C LYS A 20 5.79 -5.80 -6.13
N THR A 21 5.31 -4.93 -5.25
CA THR A 21 4.11 -4.12 -5.47
C THR A 21 4.36 -3.07 -6.56
N TYR A 22 3.39 -2.90 -7.47
CA TYR A 22 3.37 -1.74 -8.36
C TYR A 22 3.24 -0.45 -7.53
N ARG A 23 3.71 0.67 -8.09
CA ARG A 23 3.76 1.97 -7.42
C ARG A 23 3.21 3.09 -8.32
N GLY A 24 2.75 4.16 -7.68
CA GLY A 24 2.27 5.37 -8.36
C GLY A 24 1.08 5.10 -9.29
N VAL A 25 1.10 5.75 -10.46
CA VAL A 25 0.00 5.68 -11.44
C VAL A 25 -0.36 4.25 -11.86
N ASN A 26 0.62 3.34 -11.88
CA ASN A 26 0.37 1.94 -12.25
C ASN A 26 -0.60 1.25 -11.28
N VAL A 27 -0.63 1.64 -10.01
CA VAL A 27 -1.59 1.08 -9.03
C VAL A 27 -3.01 1.42 -9.44
N ILE A 28 -3.26 2.68 -9.79
CA ILE A 28 -4.58 3.17 -10.19
C ILE A 28 -5.03 2.53 -11.51
N THR A 29 -4.15 2.50 -12.51
CA THR A 29 -4.45 1.92 -13.82
C THR A 29 -4.78 0.43 -13.70
N LEU A 30 -4.02 -0.33 -12.90
CA LEU A 30 -4.26 -1.75 -12.71
C LEU A 30 -5.50 -2.03 -11.86
N TRP A 31 -5.83 -1.18 -10.90
CA TRP A 31 -7.10 -1.26 -10.17
C TRP A 31 -8.30 -1.02 -11.08
N ALA A 32 -8.24 0.01 -11.94
CA ALA A 32 -9.31 0.29 -12.90
C ALA A 32 -9.51 -0.89 -13.85
N ALA A 33 -8.40 -1.47 -14.35
CA ALA A 33 -8.42 -2.67 -15.18
C ALA A 33 -9.03 -3.89 -14.46
N ALA A 34 -8.57 -4.20 -13.24
CA ALA A 34 -9.11 -5.30 -12.45
C ALA A 34 -10.60 -5.13 -12.18
N HIS A 35 -11.03 -3.90 -11.85
CA HIS A 35 -12.44 -3.63 -11.57
C HIS A 35 -13.32 -3.77 -12.81
N ALA A 36 -12.89 -3.20 -13.94
CA ALA A 36 -13.64 -3.25 -15.20
C ALA A 36 -13.78 -4.67 -15.75
N ALA A 37 -12.76 -5.52 -15.56
CA ALA A 37 -12.75 -6.90 -16.03
C ALA A 37 -13.17 -7.93 -14.97
N GLY A 38 -13.46 -7.50 -13.74
CA GLY A 38 -13.87 -8.39 -12.64
C GLY A 38 -12.78 -9.34 -12.14
N TYR A 39 -11.51 -8.94 -12.21
CA TYR A 39 -10.40 -9.79 -11.76
C TYR A 39 -10.32 -9.89 -10.23
N PRO A 40 -10.35 -11.10 -9.64
CA PRO A 40 -10.39 -11.31 -8.20
C PRO A 40 -9.03 -11.15 -7.52
N ALA A 41 -7.92 -11.19 -8.28
CA ALA A 41 -6.57 -11.15 -7.73
C ALA A 41 -5.73 -10.05 -8.40
N GLY A 42 -4.96 -9.33 -7.59
CA GLY A 42 -4.07 -8.26 -8.04
C GLY A 42 -2.71 -8.75 -8.56
N ILE A 43 -2.61 -9.94 -9.16
CA ILE A 43 -1.33 -10.48 -9.64
C ILE A 43 -1.19 -10.23 -11.14
N TRP A 44 -0.11 -9.55 -11.53
CA TRP A 44 0.12 -9.11 -12.90
C TRP A 44 1.53 -9.46 -13.38
N GLY A 45 1.69 -9.69 -14.67
CA GLY A 45 2.99 -10.00 -15.27
C GLY A 45 3.01 -9.68 -16.76
N THR A 46 4.19 -9.40 -17.31
CA THR A 46 4.32 -9.34 -18.77
C THR A 46 4.19 -10.74 -19.37
N TYR A 47 3.95 -10.82 -20.67
CA TYR A 47 3.87 -12.10 -21.37
C TYR A 47 5.09 -12.99 -21.12
N ARG A 48 6.30 -12.42 -21.19
CA ARG A 48 7.56 -13.13 -20.92
C ARG A 48 7.65 -13.64 -19.48
N GLN A 49 7.25 -12.81 -18.51
CA GLN A 49 7.26 -13.20 -17.10
C GLN A 49 6.31 -14.37 -16.80
N TRP A 50 5.16 -14.42 -17.48
CA TRP A 50 4.26 -15.58 -17.37
C TRP A 50 4.88 -16.84 -17.97
N GLN A 51 5.50 -16.73 -19.15
CA GLN A 51 6.19 -17.85 -19.78
C GLN A 51 7.35 -18.38 -18.94
N GLU A 52 8.12 -17.50 -18.31
CA GLU A 52 9.25 -17.87 -17.43
C GLU A 52 8.82 -18.75 -16.26
N ILE A 53 7.58 -18.60 -15.77
CA ILE A 53 7.04 -19.42 -14.68
C ILE A 53 6.19 -20.60 -15.18
N GLY A 54 6.26 -20.93 -16.47
CA GLY A 54 5.53 -22.04 -17.08
C GLY A 54 4.03 -21.77 -17.29
N ALA A 55 3.60 -20.51 -17.19
CA ALA A 55 2.23 -20.10 -17.44
C ALA A 55 2.09 -19.49 -18.84
N GLN A 56 0.91 -19.61 -19.45
CA GLN A 56 0.67 -19.15 -20.81
C GLN A 56 -0.54 -18.23 -20.86
N VAL A 57 -0.37 -17.01 -21.39
CA VAL A 57 -1.50 -16.10 -21.65
C VAL A 57 -2.40 -16.71 -22.71
N ARG A 58 -3.71 -16.76 -22.44
CA ARG A 58 -4.71 -17.31 -23.35
C ARG A 58 -4.78 -16.48 -24.63
N LYS A 59 -5.07 -17.16 -25.75
CA LYS A 59 -5.20 -16.50 -27.04
C LYS A 59 -6.43 -15.57 -27.05
N GLY A 60 -6.25 -14.33 -27.48
CA GLY A 60 -7.31 -13.32 -27.57
C GLY A 60 -7.45 -12.42 -26.34
N GLU A 61 -6.71 -12.70 -25.27
CA GLU A 61 -6.69 -11.86 -24.08
C GLU A 61 -6.06 -10.49 -24.35
N ARG A 62 -6.63 -9.45 -23.73
CA ARG A 62 -6.14 -8.08 -23.84
C ARG A 62 -5.22 -7.75 -22.68
N GLY A 63 -4.01 -7.29 -23.01
CA GLY A 63 -3.07 -6.79 -22.02
C GLY A 63 -3.32 -5.34 -21.64
N HIS A 64 -2.77 -4.92 -20.50
CA HIS A 64 -2.93 -3.61 -19.89
C HIS A 64 -1.60 -2.89 -19.84
N LEU A 65 -1.60 -1.58 -20.08
CA LEU A 65 -0.37 -0.78 -20.12
C LEU A 65 0.05 -0.35 -18.71
N VAL A 66 1.33 -0.57 -18.40
CA VAL A 66 2.00 0.01 -17.23
C VAL A 66 3.21 0.82 -17.68
N VAL A 67 3.53 1.89 -16.97
CA VAL A 67 4.64 2.79 -17.31
C VAL A 67 5.77 2.60 -16.31
N PHE A 68 6.97 2.37 -16.82
CA PHE A 68 8.20 2.31 -16.04
C PHE A 68 9.05 3.54 -16.31
N TRP A 69 9.43 4.25 -15.25
CA TRP A 69 10.30 5.41 -15.33
C TRP A 69 11.73 4.99 -15.01
N LYS A 70 12.69 5.38 -15.85
CA LYS A 70 14.11 5.22 -15.58
C LYS A 70 14.85 6.49 -15.94
N MET A 71 15.80 6.87 -15.09
CA MET A 71 16.75 7.93 -15.40
C MET A 71 17.83 7.33 -16.30
N SER A 72 18.05 7.95 -17.45
CA SER A 72 19.21 7.66 -18.28
C SER A 72 20.29 8.67 -17.90
N ASP A 73 21.41 8.17 -17.39
CA ASP A 73 22.66 8.88 -17.58
C ASP A 73 22.94 8.74 -19.08
N ARG A 74 22.76 9.83 -19.85
CA ARG A 74 23.29 9.90 -21.21
C ARG A 74 24.80 9.94 -21.04
N ASP A 75 25.43 8.78 -21.17
CA ASP A 75 26.86 8.75 -21.43
C ASP A 75 27.08 9.42 -22.78
N SER A 76 27.91 10.46 -22.78
CA SER A 76 28.21 11.34 -23.90
C SER A 76 29.03 10.56 -24.95
N GLY A 77 28.33 9.70 -25.70
CA GLY A 77 28.90 8.76 -26.67
C GLY A 77 28.27 8.84 -28.06
N ALA A 78 27.87 10.04 -28.50
CA ALA A 78 27.58 10.31 -29.91
C ALA A 78 28.53 11.41 -30.39
N GLU A 79 29.52 10.99 -31.17
CA GLU A 79 30.43 11.75 -32.03
C GLU A 79 30.36 13.28 -31.90
N ARG A 80 31.36 13.85 -31.20
CA ARG A 80 31.69 15.28 -31.29
C ARG A 80 32.05 15.59 -32.73
N GLN A 81 31.17 16.27 -33.45
CA GLN A 81 31.59 17.06 -34.60
C GLN A 81 32.25 18.32 -34.04
N GLU A 82 33.54 18.48 -34.36
CA GLU A 82 34.38 19.58 -33.89
C GLU A 82 33.75 20.95 -34.16
N GLY A 83 33.63 21.76 -33.11
CA GLY A 83 33.48 23.20 -33.22
C GLY A 83 32.24 23.78 -32.53
N ALA A 84 32.28 23.91 -31.21
CA ALA A 84 31.84 25.09 -30.47
C ALA A 84 32.04 24.85 -28.96
N ASP A 85 32.64 25.83 -28.31
CA ASP A 85 32.79 25.97 -26.87
C ASP A 85 31.39 26.13 -26.24
N ASP A 86 30.89 25.10 -25.54
CA ASP A 86 29.72 25.25 -24.68
C ASP A 86 29.81 24.33 -23.46
N HIS A 87 29.41 24.88 -22.32
CA HIS A 87 29.41 24.23 -21.02
C HIS A 87 28.33 23.14 -20.96
N ASP A 88 28.64 21.93 -21.41
CA ASP A 88 27.70 20.80 -21.38
C ASP A 88 27.71 20.13 -19.99
N GLU A 89 26.85 20.60 -19.07
CA GLU A 89 26.43 19.78 -17.93
C GLU A 89 25.64 18.57 -18.46
N PRO A 90 25.93 17.33 -18.04
CA PRO A 90 25.21 16.16 -18.53
C PRO A 90 23.76 16.21 -18.07
N ALA A 91 22.86 16.65 -18.95
CA ALA A 91 21.43 16.65 -18.71
C ALA A 91 20.94 15.20 -18.54
N ARG A 92 20.69 14.80 -17.29
CA ARG A 92 20.05 13.53 -16.95
C ARG A 92 18.67 13.46 -17.59
N GLY A 93 18.52 12.67 -18.64
CA GLY A 93 17.24 12.46 -19.32
C GLY A 93 16.38 11.46 -18.55
N MET A 94 15.13 11.81 -18.24
CA MET A 94 14.16 10.87 -17.70
C MET A 94 13.37 10.23 -18.85
N PHE A 95 13.31 8.89 -18.90
CA PHE A 95 12.53 8.18 -19.91
C PHE A 95 11.42 7.33 -19.28
N ALA A 96 10.25 7.37 -19.92
CA ALA A 96 9.13 6.46 -19.64
C ALA A 96 9.11 5.35 -20.68
N ARG A 97 8.98 4.10 -20.22
CA ARG A 97 8.77 2.93 -21.07
C ARG A 97 7.47 2.25 -20.71
N GLY A 98 6.59 2.11 -21.71
CA GLY A 98 5.36 1.34 -21.58
C GLY A 98 5.64 -0.17 -21.67
N TYR A 99 4.99 -0.94 -20.81
CA TYR A 99 4.97 -2.40 -20.85
C TYR A 99 3.53 -2.90 -20.81
N THR A 100 3.27 -3.97 -21.56
CA THR A 100 1.97 -4.65 -21.53
C THR A 100 2.00 -5.79 -20.53
N VAL A 101 1.06 -5.79 -19.59
CA VAL A 101 0.90 -6.81 -18.54
C VAL A 101 -0.47 -7.48 -18.61
N PHE A 102 -0.53 -8.71 -18.13
CA PHE A 102 -1.70 -9.57 -18.07
C PHE A 102 -1.94 -10.00 -16.63
N ASN A 103 -3.20 -10.12 -16.25
CA ASN A 103 -3.61 -10.60 -14.94
C ASN A 103 -3.45 -12.13 -14.84
N CYS A 104 -3.30 -12.67 -13.62
CA CYS A 104 -3.24 -14.10 -13.39
C CYS A 104 -4.49 -14.88 -13.86
N THR A 105 -5.64 -14.22 -13.97
CA THR A 105 -6.86 -14.86 -14.52
C THR A 105 -6.86 -15.00 -16.04
N GLN A 106 -5.95 -14.33 -16.74
CA GLN A 106 -5.80 -14.35 -18.20
C GLN A 106 -4.79 -15.40 -18.67
N VAL A 107 -4.19 -16.14 -17.74
CA VAL A 107 -3.18 -17.16 -18.02
C VAL A 107 -3.67 -18.54 -17.62
N ASP A 108 -3.17 -19.54 -18.32
CA ASP A 108 -3.28 -20.95 -17.98
C ASP A 108 -1.96 -21.42 -17.33
N GLY A 109 -2.04 -22.44 -16.47
CA GLY A 109 -0.86 -23.00 -15.79
C GLY A 109 -0.41 -22.21 -14.56
N TYR A 110 -1.20 -21.24 -14.08
CA TYR A 110 -0.92 -20.51 -12.84
C TYR A 110 -2.10 -20.54 -11.88
N THR A 111 -1.87 -20.98 -10.65
CA THR A 111 -2.85 -20.89 -9.56
C THR A 111 -2.35 -19.86 -8.55
N PRO A 112 -3.09 -18.76 -8.33
CA PRO A 112 -2.69 -17.77 -7.34
C PRO A 112 -2.74 -18.37 -5.93
N PRO A 113 -1.79 -18.01 -5.04
CA PRO A 113 -1.83 -18.48 -3.66
C PRO A 113 -3.09 -17.97 -2.96
N THR A 114 -3.79 -18.86 -2.26
CA THR A 114 -4.91 -18.47 -1.41
C THR A 114 -4.37 -17.62 -0.25
N VAL A 115 -4.76 -16.35 -0.21
CA VAL A 115 -4.50 -15.51 0.96
C VAL A 115 -5.60 -15.79 1.98
N PRO A 116 -5.29 -16.33 3.17
CA PRO A 116 -6.30 -16.59 4.17
C PRO A 116 -6.92 -15.26 4.61
N VAL A 117 -8.25 -15.17 4.54
CA VAL A 117 -8.99 -14.08 5.17
C VAL A 117 -8.96 -14.35 6.67
N LEU A 118 -8.22 -13.51 7.39
CA LEU A 118 -8.10 -13.65 8.83
C LEU A 118 -9.43 -13.28 9.51
N PRO A 119 -9.81 -13.96 10.60
CA PRO A 119 -10.94 -13.55 11.42
C PRO A 119 -10.80 -12.09 11.87
N GLU A 120 -11.93 -11.40 12.03
CA GLU A 120 -11.95 -9.98 12.41
C GLU A 120 -11.16 -9.70 13.70
N ALA A 121 -11.30 -10.56 14.71
CA ALA A 121 -10.58 -10.44 15.97
C ALA A 121 -9.05 -10.44 15.78
N GLU A 122 -8.51 -11.30 14.90
CA GLU A 122 -7.07 -11.35 14.63
C GLU A 122 -6.61 -10.12 13.82
N ARG A 123 -7.45 -9.63 12.91
CA ARG A 123 -7.17 -8.39 12.16
C ARG A 123 -7.09 -7.19 13.09
N ILE A 124 -8.01 -7.10 14.07
CA ILE A 124 -8.03 -6.06 15.10
C ILE A 124 -6.78 -6.16 15.98
N GLU A 125 -6.42 -7.35 16.45
CA GLU A 125 -5.22 -7.55 17.27
C GLU A 125 -3.93 -7.13 16.52
N ARG A 126 -3.85 -7.39 15.22
CA ARG A 126 -2.74 -6.93 14.39
C ARG A 126 -2.70 -5.41 14.27
N ALA A 127 -3.85 -4.76 14.10
CA ALA A 127 -3.94 -3.30 14.08
C ALA A 127 -3.51 -2.69 15.43
N GLU A 128 -3.95 -3.29 16.54
CA GLU A 128 -3.54 -2.92 17.89
C GLU A 128 -2.03 -2.94 18.09
N ARG A 129 -1.40 -4.07 17.75
CA ARG A 129 0.05 -4.23 17.87
C ARG A 129 0.80 -3.24 16.98
N PHE A 130 0.30 -2.97 15.79
CA PHE A 130 0.88 -1.99 14.88
C PHE A 130 0.81 -0.57 15.46
N CYS A 131 -0.36 -0.13 15.92
CA CYS A 131 -0.53 1.18 16.55
C CYS A 131 0.32 1.33 17.82
N ALA A 132 0.41 0.29 18.65
CA ALA A 132 1.26 0.28 19.83
C ALA A 132 2.75 0.43 19.47
N ALA A 133 3.20 -0.20 18.38
CA ALA A 133 4.58 -0.10 17.91
C ALA A 133 4.93 1.29 17.36
N LEU A 134 3.96 2.04 16.83
CA LEU A 134 4.19 3.40 16.32
C LEU A 134 4.49 4.42 17.42
N SER A 135 4.25 4.09 18.70
CA SER A 135 4.47 4.97 19.86
C SER A 135 3.82 6.36 19.71
N ILE A 136 2.66 6.43 19.04
CA ILE A 136 1.89 7.67 18.86
C ILE A 136 1.23 8.04 20.19
N ASP A 137 1.34 9.30 20.63
CA ASP A 137 0.55 9.82 21.76
C ASP A 137 -0.92 9.91 21.32
N ILE A 138 -1.75 9.00 21.84
CA ILE A 138 -3.19 8.95 21.57
C ILE A 138 -3.92 9.38 22.84
N ARG A 139 -4.70 10.45 22.75
CA ARG A 139 -5.49 10.97 23.86
C ARG A 139 -6.97 10.81 23.58
N HIS A 140 -7.70 10.27 24.56
CA HIS A 140 -9.15 10.11 24.48
C HIS A 140 -9.87 11.32 25.06
N GLY A 141 -10.93 11.77 24.39
CA GLY A 141 -11.76 12.89 24.81
C GLY A 141 -12.42 13.65 23.65
N GLY A 142 -13.42 14.45 23.99
CA GLY A 142 -14.20 15.19 22.99
C GLY A 142 -15.04 14.28 22.08
N SER A 143 -15.57 14.86 21.00
CA SER A 143 -16.48 14.19 20.06
C SER A 143 -15.90 14.01 18.66
N ARG A 144 -14.63 14.39 18.44
CA ARG A 144 -14.00 14.38 17.11
C ARG A 144 -12.61 13.76 17.18
N ALA A 145 -12.28 12.97 16.17
CA ALA A 145 -10.92 12.53 15.91
C ALA A 145 -10.17 13.61 15.13
N CYS A 146 -8.96 13.97 15.58
CA CYS A 146 -8.06 14.81 14.83
C CYS A 146 -6.61 14.67 15.30
N TYR A 147 -5.67 14.82 14.35
CA TYR A 147 -4.28 15.07 14.68
C TYR A 147 -4.08 16.55 15.11
N ILE A 148 -3.33 16.79 16.19
CA ILE A 148 -2.98 18.13 16.69
C ILE A 148 -1.48 18.39 16.48
N PRO A 149 -1.09 19.08 15.38
CA PRO A 149 0.33 19.25 15.03
C PRO A 149 1.16 20.01 16.07
N SER A 150 0.56 21.01 16.73
CA SER A 150 1.26 21.84 17.72
C SER A 150 1.66 21.09 18.99
N ARG A 151 1.09 19.90 19.23
CA ARG A 151 1.32 19.07 20.42
C ARG A 151 1.68 17.63 20.07
N ASP A 152 1.92 17.35 18.80
CA ASP A 152 2.32 16.03 18.26
C ASP A 152 1.55 14.84 18.86
N HIS A 153 0.21 14.94 18.88
CA HIS A 153 -0.64 13.84 19.37
C HIS A 153 -1.91 13.71 18.55
N VAL A 154 -2.49 12.52 18.58
CA VAL A 154 -3.80 12.23 17.98
C VAL A 154 -4.86 12.31 19.08
N GLN A 155 -5.83 13.19 18.90
CA GLN A 155 -7.05 13.23 19.70
C GLN A 155 -8.05 12.23 19.11
N MET A 156 -8.54 11.31 19.94
CA MET A 156 -9.59 10.35 19.60
C MET A 156 -10.81 10.57 20.51
N PRO A 157 -12.05 10.46 20.01
CA PRO A 157 -13.22 10.29 20.85
C PRO A 157 -13.10 9.04 21.72
N GLU A 158 -13.87 8.98 22.80
CA GLU A 158 -14.00 7.75 23.59
C GLU A 158 -14.46 6.59 22.71
N PHE A 159 -13.98 5.38 23.00
CA PHE A 159 -14.28 4.20 22.18
C PHE A 159 -15.80 3.95 22.04
N ALA A 160 -16.57 4.26 23.09
CA ALA A 160 -18.02 4.15 23.10
C ALA A 160 -18.73 5.04 22.06
N CYS A 161 -18.05 6.06 21.52
CA CYS A 161 -18.57 6.87 20.42
C CYS A 161 -18.47 6.18 19.05
N PHE A 162 -17.76 5.05 18.97
CA PHE A 162 -17.60 4.27 17.75
C PHE A 162 -18.54 3.06 17.76
N ARG A 163 -18.99 2.66 16.57
CA ARG A 163 -19.87 1.49 16.39
C ARG A 163 -19.16 0.18 16.75
N ASP A 164 -17.89 0.07 16.38
CA ASP A 164 -17.09 -1.14 16.50
C ASP A 164 -15.58 -0.82 16.47
N ALA A 165 -14.76 -1.81 16.80
CA ALA A 165 -13.30 -1.66 16.80
C ALA A 165 -12.73 -1.39 15.41
N VAL A 166 -13.35 -1.91 14.35
CA VAL A 166 -12.92 -1.67 12.96
C VAL A 166 -13.04 -0.18 12.63
N ALA A 167 -14.14 0.46 12.99
CA ALA A 167 -14.37 1.89 12.80
C ALA A 167 -13.36 2.73 13.61
N TYR A 168 -13.07 2.34 14.85
CA TYR A 168 -12.07 3.02 15.67
C TYR A 168 -10.67 2.97 15.02
N TYR A 169 -10.18 1.78 14.65
CA TYR A 169 -8.86 1.63 14.05
C TYR A 169 -8.77 2.22 12.64
N ALA A 170 -9.87 2.24 11.87
CA ALA A 170 -9.91 2.91 10.58
C ALA A 170 -9.66 4.43 10.73
N VAL A 171 -10.31 5.07 11.70
CA VAL A 171 -10.14 6.51 11.97
C VAL A 171 -8.74 6.79 12.53
N LEU A 172 -8.27 5.98 13.48
CA LEU A 172 -6.93 6.14 14.06
C LEU A 172 -5.84 6.02 12.99
N LEU A 173 -5.92 5.03 12.11
CA LEU A 173 -4.92 4.82 11.04
C LEU A 173 -5.00 5.87 9.94
N HIS A 174 -6.20 6.39 9.64
CA HIS A 174 -6.36 7.52 8.73
C HIS A 174 -5.59 8.75 9.24
N ASP A 175 -5.75 9.08 10.52
CA ASP A 175 -5.08 10.25 11.11
C ASP A 175 -3.59 9.99 11.37
N ALA A 176 -3.22 8.78 11.80
CA ALA A 176 -1.82 8.37 11.90
C ALA A 176 -1.08 8.39 10.55
N GLY A 177 -1.79 8.18 9.43
CA GLY A 177 -1.22 8.35 8.09
C GLY A 177 -0.73 9.78 7.83
N THR A 178 -1.37 10.78 8.45
CA THR A 178 -0.97 12.20 8.38
C THR A 178 0.29 12.49 9.20
N LEU A 179 0.50 11.77 10.30
CA LEU A 179 1.71 11.83 11.13
C LEU A 179 2.97 11.31 10.40
N LEU A 180 2.81 10.35 9.49
CA LEU A 180 3.92 9.72 8.76
C LEU A 180 4.26 10.40 7.42
N ALA A 181 3.58 11.48 7.06
CA ALA A 181 3.88 12.26 5.86
C ALA A 181 5.17 13.10 6.05
N PRO A 182 6.08 13.16 5.06
CA PRO A 182 7.31 13.92 5.19
C PRO A 182 7.00 15.42 5.31
N GLY A 183 7.20 15.98 6.51
CA GLY A 183 6.96 17.39 6.82
C GLY A 183 6.35 17.63 8.21
N THR A 184 5.76 16.62 8.86
CA THR A 184 5.17 16.72 10.20
C THR A 184 6.00 16.06 11.31
N ALA A 185 6.94 15.16 10.96
CA ALA A 185 7.82 14.52 11.91
C ALA A 185 8.99 15.43 12.34
N SER A 186 8.73 16.37 13.25
CA SER A 186 9.79 16.99 14.04
C SER A 186 10.11 16.07 15.23
N ALA A 187 11.14 15.24 15.04
CA ALA A 187 11.97 14.61 16.07
C ALA A 187 11.33 14.27 17.43
N ALA A 188 10.99 12.99 17.65
CA ALA A 188 11.09 12.36 18.98
C ALA A 188 10.99 10.81 18.91
N ILE A 189 12.01 10.13 18.39
CA ILE A 189 12.28 8.76 18.86
C ILE A 189 13.09 8.91 20.15
N SER A 190 12.41 9.13 21.28
CA SER A 190 13.03 9.00 22.62
C SER A 190 12.77 7.60 23.16
N PRO A 191 13.81 6.85 23.57
CA PRO A 191 13.64 5.54 24.17
C PRO A 191 13.38 5.71 25.67
N GLY A 192 12.12 5.77 26.08
CA GLY A 192 11.82 5.87 27.52
C GLY A 192 10.41 6.31 27.86
N GLY A 193 9.41 5.49 27.54
CA GLY A 193 8.06 5.69 28.04
C GLY A 193 7.30 4.37 28.03
N SER A 194 7.06 3.79 29.20
CA SER A 194 6.23 2.58 29.30
C SER A 194 4.79 2.94 28.93
N ALA A 195 4.40 2.72 27.68
CA ALA A 195 3.00 2.74 27.28
C ALA A 195 2.31 1.51 27.90
N ARG A 196 1.66 1.70 29.06
CA ARG A 196 0.70 0.71 29.53
C ARG A 196 -0.49 0.73 28.56
N PRO A 197 -0.89 -0.42 27.97
CA PRO A 197 -2.11 -0.45 27.18
C PRO A 197 -3.30 -0.03 28.06
N PRO A 198 -4.28 0.72 27.53
CA PRO A 198 -5.47 1.12 28.28
C PRO A 198 -6.10 -0.12 28.90
N THR A 199 -6.31 -0.13 30.22
CA THR A 199 -6.74 -1.33 30.96
C THR A 199 -8.20 -1.73 30.68
N GLN A 200 -8.87 -1.10 29.70
CA GLN A 200 -10.29 -1.29 29.40
C GLN A 200 -10.58 -2.45 28.42
N TRP A 201 -9.55 -3.07 27.81
CA TRP A 201 -9.71 -4.15 26.83
C TRP A 201 -10.06 -5.53 27.41
N ARG A 202 -10.05 -5.70 28.74
CA ARG A 202 -10.36 -7.01 29.36
C ARG A 202 -11.86 -7.32 29.40
N ASN A 203 -12.73 -6.31 29.41
CA ASN A 203 -14.16 -6.51 29.61
C ASN A 203 -14.97 -6.65 28.31
N ALA A 204 -14.38 -6.40 27.14
CA ALA A 204 -15.03 -6.62 25.85
C ALA A 204 -14.87 -8.07 25.33
N ARG A 205 -13.87 -8.82 25.81
CA ARG A 205 -13.69 -10.25 25.47
C ARG A 205 -14.77 -11.15 26.08
N SER A 206 -15.37 -10.73 27.19
CA SER A 206 -16.40 -11.51 27.91
C SER A 206 -17.78 -11.47 27.26
N SER A 207 -18.03 -10.57 26.30
CA SER A 207 -19.33 -10.47 25.62
C SER A 207 -19.41 -11.21 24.29
N PHE A 208 -18.30 -11.80 23.83
CA PHE A 208 -18.21 -12.53 22.56
C PHE A 208 -17.95 -14.04 22.72
N SER A 209 -18.03 -14.55 23.95
CA SER A 209 -17.93 -15.99 24.23
C SER A 209 -19.07 -16.45 25.14
N ALA A 210 -20.25 -16.61 24.54
CA ALA A 210 -21.32 -17.51 25.00
C ALA A 210 -22.29 -17.72 23.81
N PRO A 211 -22.88 -18.92 23.69
CA PRO A 211 -23.19 -19.59 22.41
C PRO A 211 -24.33 -18.98 21.59
#